data_AF-A0A017HPK0-F1
#
_entry.id   AF-A0A017HPK0-F1
#
_cell.length_a   1.000
_cell.length_b   1.000
_cell.length_c   1.000
_cell.angle_alpha   90.00
_cell.angle_beta   90.00
_cell.angle_gamma   90.00
#
_symmetry.space_group_name_H-M   'P 1'
#
loop_
_entity.id
_entity.type
_entity.pdbx_description
1 polymer ?
#
loop_
_entity_poly.entity_id
_entity_poly.type
_entity_poly.pdbx_seq_one_letter_code
_entity_poly.pdbx_strand_id
1 'polypeptide(L)'
;MSLLPDPDLPTSKLDRVRTLESILIDAATGGSHDDSRYPLLRREVLTDPELRDRIPDFVRQYRTLKAFWPFIRDAVYGYAGRRQFLTEAFTPLIDDLENPQRSPSDRAVSGALTAFNAAAVEEAWTKALARRTTDPEGAITAATTLLNWPPF
;
A
#
# COMPACT_ATOMS: atom_id res chain seq x y z
N MET A 1 9.51 -29.82 -7.80
CA MET A 1 10.15 -28.65 -8.43
C MET A 1 10.22 -27.54 -7.38
N SER A 2 11.25 -27.55 -6.53
CA SER A 2 11.39 -26.54 -5.48
C SER A 2 11.73 -25.20 -6.12
N LEU A 3 10.85 -24.22 -5.95
CA LEU A 3 11.17 -22.80 -6.15
C LEU A 3 12.25 -22.46 -5.12
N LEU A 4 13.50 -22.45 -5.56
CA LEU A 4 14.55 -21.80 -4.78
C LEU A 4 14.12 -20.34 -4.60
N PRO A 5 14.26 -19.77 -3.40
CA PRO A 5 14.03 -18.34 -3.21
C PRO A 5 14.93 -17.57 -4.18
N ASP A 6 14.35 -16.60 -4.87
CA ASP A 6 15.07 -15.71 -5.76
C ASP A 6 16.20 -15.03 -4.96
N PRO A 7 17.48 -15.14 -5.38
CA PRO A 7 18.62 -14.68 -4.59
C PRO A 7 18.62 -13.16 -4.33
N ASP A 8 17.86 -12.38 -5.12
CA ASP A 8 17.72 -10.94 -4.93
C ASP A 8 16.58 -10.57 -3.96
N LEU A 9 15.84 -11.56 -3.43
CA LEU A 9 14.77 -11.31 -2.48
C LEU A 9 15.22 -11.50 -1.02
N PRO A 10 14.76 -10.65 -0.10
CA PRO A 10 15.09 -10.79 1.31
C PRO A 10 14.64 -12.15 1.87
N THR A 11 15.45 -12.74 2.73
CA THR A 11 15.19 -14.07 3.29
C THR A 11 14.19 -14.04 4.44
N SER A 12 14.16 -12.95 5.23
CA SER A 12 13.25 -12.82 6.38
C SER A 12 11.88 -12.27 5.98
N LYS A 13 10.84 -12.66 6.72
CA LYS A 13 9.46 -12.15 6.51
C LYS A 13 9.39 -10.64 6.71
N LEU A 14 10.05 -10.13 7.75
CA LEU A 14 10.13 -8.71 8.06
C LEU A 14 10.73 -7.92 6.91
N ASP A 15 11.87 -8.37 6.38
CA ASP A 15 12.54 -7.66 5.30
C ASP A 15 11.73 -7.69 3.99
N ARG A 16 11.02 -8.79 3.71
CA ARG A 16 10.09 -8.86 2.56
C ARG A 16 8.98 -7.84 2.68
N VAL A 17 8.35 -7.73 3.86
CA VAL A 17 7.27 -6.78 4.12
C VAL A 17 7.77 -5.33 4.01
N ARG A 18 8.92 -5.01 4.62
CA ARG A 18 9.55 -3.68 4.52
C ARG A 18 9.97 -3.33 3.10
N THR A 19 10.48 -4.29 2.34
CA THR A 19 10.84 -4.06 0.92
C THR A 19 9.61 -3.78 0.09
N LEU A 20 8.51 -4.51 0.34
CA LEU A 20 7.23 -4.29 -0.34
C LEU A 20 6.66 -2.89 -0.03
N GLU A 21 6.68 -2.48 1.23
CA GLU A 21 6.30 -1.12 1.66
C GLU A 21 7.13 -0.07 0.91
N SER A 22 8.46 -0.22 0.92
CA SER A 22 9.39 0.70 0.27
C SER A 22 9.12 0.87 -1.23
N ILE A 23 8.90 -0.24 -1.94
CA ILE A 23 8.57 -0.21 -3.38
C ILE A 23 7.25 0.54 -3.64
N LEU A 24 6.24 0.34 -2.80
CA LEU A 24 4.95 1.04 -2.93
C LEU A 24 5.07 2.53 -2.62
N ILE A 25 5.86 2.90 -1.62
CA ILE A 25 6.14 4.31 -1.29
C ILE A 25 6.89 4.99 -2.43
N ASP A 26 7.92 4.34 -2.99
CA ASP A 26 8.67 4.86 -4.13
C ASP A 26 7.72 5.12 -5.31
N ALA A 27 6.94 4.11 -5.71
CA ALA A 27 5.93 4.25 -6.75
C ALA A 27 4.90 5.36 -6.44
N ALA A 28 4.47 5.54 -5.19
CA ALA A 28 3.50 6.56 -4.82
C ALA A 28 4.07 7.99 -4.76
N THR A 29 5.40 8.13 -4.73
CA THR A 29 6.11 9.41 -4.51
C THR A 29 7.01 9.83 -5.68
N GLY A 30 6.75 9.28 -6.88
CA GLY A 30 7.39 9.70 -8.14
C GLY A 30 8.46 8.74 -8.67
N GLY A 31 8.61 7.57 -8.05
CA GLY A 31 9.45 6.48 -8.51
C GLY A 31 8.85 5.67 -9.66
N SER A 32 9.44 4.51 -9.94
CA SER A 32 9.04 3.67 -11.07
C SER A 32 7.72 2.94 -10.77
N HIS A 33 6.80 2.95 -11.75
CA HIS A 33 5.59 2.12 -11.70
C HIS A 33 5.76 0.76 -12.40
N ASP A 34 6.98 0.38 -12.76
CA ASP A 34 7.28 -0.85 -13.51
C ASP A 34 8.39 -1.70 -12.86
N ASP A 35 8.47 -1.66 -11.52
CA ASP A 35 9.42 -2.48 -10.77
C ASP A 35 9.01 -3.96 -10.82
N SER A 36 9.85 -4.79 -11.46
CA SER A 36 9.65 -6.23 -11.61
C SER A 36 9.72 -7.00 -10.29
N ARG A 37 10.30 -6.42 -9.23
CA ARG A 37 10.37 -7.03 -7.90
C ARG A 37 9.04 -7.01 -7.18
N TYR A 38 8.18 -6.03 -7.45
CA TYR A 38 6.85 -5.92 -6.83
C TYR A 38 6.00 -7.19 -7.00
N PRO A 39 5.73 -7.68 -8.22
CA PRO A 39 4.89 -8.87 -8.40
C PRO A 39 5.52 -10.14 -7.79
N LEU A 40 6.86 -10.24 -7.76
CA LEU A 40 7.57 -11.35 -7.13
C LEU A 40 7.40 -11.32 -5.61
N LEU A 41 7.74 -10.21 -4.96
CA LEU A 41 7.57 -10.02 -3.52
C LEU A 41 6.12 -10.18 -3.08
N ARG A 42 5.18 -9.61 -3.84
CA ARG A 42 3.75 -9.77 -3.60
C ARG A 42 3.35 -11.24 -3.60
N ARG A 43 3.84 -12.06 -4.53
CA ARG A 43 3.54 -13.49 -4.56
C ARG A 43 4.07 -14.20 -3.33
N GLU A 44 5.32 -13.94 -2.94
CA GLU A 44 5.92 -14.56 -1.75
C GLU A 44 5.15 -14.19 -0.47
N VAL A 45 4.81 -12.91 -0.30
CA VAL A 45 4.01 -12.42 0.84
C VAL A 45 2.61 -13.05 0.88
N LEU A 46 1.95 -13.20 -0.27
CA LEU A 46 0.60 -13.79 -0.33
C LEU A 46 0.57 -15.32 -0.24
N THR A 47 1.72 -15.98 -0.41
CA THR A 47 1.85 -17.44 -0.26
C THR A 47 2.06 -17.83 1.20
N ASP A 48 2.60 -16.92 2.01
CA ASP A 48 2.75 -17.12 3.46
C ASP A 48 1.41 -16.85 4.18
N PRO A 49 0.77 -17.87 4.79
CA PRO A 49 -0.52 -17.70 5.46
C PRO A 49 -0.47 -16.68 6.62
N GLU A 50 0.66 -16.57 7.31
CA GLU A 50 0.80 -15.62 8.44
C GLU A 50 0.81 -14.17 7.98
N LEU A 51 1.30 -13.92 6.76
CA LEU A 51 1.37 -12.58 6.18
C LEU A 51 0.11 -12.26 5.37
N ARG A 52 -0.41 -13.22 4.61
CA ARG A 52 -1.54 -13.06 3.68
C ARG A 52 -2.77 -12.45 4.35
N ASP A 53 -3.07 -12.86 5.58
CA ASP A 53 -4.29 -12.42 6.28
C ASP A 53 -4.13 -11.03 6.90
N ARG A 54 -2.89 -10.57 7.08
CA ARG A 54 -2.52 -9.34 7.81
C ARG A 54 -1.92 -8.24 6.92
N ILE A 55 -1.64 -8.55 5.65
CA ILE A 55 -1.14 -7.58 4.67
C ILE A 55 -2.25 -6.60 4.25
N PRO A 56 -1.92 -5.33 3.91
CA PRO A 56 -2.92 -4.39 3.42
C PRO A 56 -3.66 -4.85 2.16
N ASP A 57 -4.95 -4.54 2.06
CA ASP A 57 -5.81 -5.01 0.97
C ASP A 57 -5.36 -4.58 -0.42
N PHE A 58 -4.78 -3.39 -0.56
CA PHE A 58 -4.28 -2.93 -1.85
C PHE A 58 -3.14 -3.83 -2.39
N VAL A 59 -2.38 -4.51 -1.52
CA VAL A 59 -1.41 -5.54 -1.93
C VAL A 59 -2.14 -6.74 -2.50
N ARG A 60 -3.27 -7.16 -1.90
CA ARG A 60 -4.11 -8.25 -2.42
C ARG A 60 -4.80 -7.86 -3.72
N GLN A 61 -5.24 -6.62 -3.86
CA GLN A 61 -6.03 -6.14 -4.98
C GLN A 61 -5.19 -5.82 -6.22
N TYR A 62 -4.06 -5.12 -6.07
CA TYR A 62 -3.29 -4.61 -7.19
C TYR A 62 -2.06 -5.47 -7.49
N ARG A 63 -2.14 -6.22 -8.60
CA ARG A 63 -1.08 -7.15 -9.03
C ARG A 63 0.17 -6.47 -9.58
N THR A 64 0.05 -5.21 -10.02
CA THR A 64 1.15 -4.42 -10.60
C THR A 64 1.14 -3.00 -10.04
N LEU A 65 2.30 -2.35 -10.04
CA LEU A 65 2.43 -0.95 -9.63
C LEU A 65 1.65 0.00 -10.57
N LYS A 66 1.61 -0.29 -11.87
CA LYS A 66 0.77 0.44 -12.85
C LYS A 66 -0.73 0.44 -12.46
N ALA A 67 -1.23 -0.65 -11.88
CA ALA A 67 -2.62 -0.74 -11.43
C ALA A 67 -2.84 -0.10 -10.04
N PHE A 68 -1.82 -0.17 -9.17
CA PHE A 68 -1.84 0.47 -7.86
C PHE A 68 -1.78 2.00 -7.94
N TRP A 69 -1.04 2.56 -8.90
CA TRP A 69 -0.79 4.00 -8.99
C TRP A 69 -2.06 4.86 -9.06
N PRO A 70 -3.04 4.61 -9.96
CA PRO A 70 -4.27 5.41 -10.02
C PRO A 70 -5.02 5.42 -8.70
N PHE A 71 -5.04 4.29 -7.98
CA PHE A 71 -5.71 4.15 -6.69
C PHE A 71 -5.11 5.07 -5.63
N ILE A 72 -3.80 4.99 -5.40
CA ILE A 72 -3.16 5.79 -4.35
C ILE A 72 -3.12 7.28 -4.74
N ARG A 73 -3.01 7.57 -6.04
CA ARG A 73 -3.03 8.93 -6.56
C ARG A 73 -4.34 9.64 -6.26
N ASP A 74 -5.46 8.95 -6.47
CA ASP A 74 -6.80 9.52 -6.36
C ASP A 74 -7.30 9.57 -4.91
N ALA A 75 -6.83 8.65 -4.06
CA ALA A 75 -7.30 8.57 -2.68
C ALA A 75 -6.53 9.45 -1.69
N VAL A 76 -5.23 9.67 -1.92
CA VAL A 76 -4.38 10.40 -0.99
C VAL A 76 -3.64 11.52 -1.70
N TYR A 77 -3.87 12.75 -1.23
CA TYR A 77 -3.29 13.96 -1.80
C TYR A 77 -1.84 14.16 -1.31
N GLY A 78 -0.96 14.51 -2.25
CA GLY A 78 0.42 14.86 -1.98
C GLY A 78 1.32 13.67 -1.60
N TYR A 79 2.63 13.85 -1.77
CA TYR A 79 3.61 12.78 -1.52
C TYR A 79 3.75 12.45 -0.04
N ALA A 80 3.69 13.47 0.83
CA ALA A 80 3.76 13.28 2.28
C ALA A 80 2.59 12.42 2.78
N GLY A 81 1.36 12.72 2.34
CA GLY A 81 0.17 11.95 2.70
C GLY A 81 0.24 10.51 2.23
N ARG A 82 0.68 10.28 0.98
CA ARG A 82 0.81 8.90 0.43
C ARG A 82 1.82 8.07 1.18
N ARG A 83 2.97 8.66 1.54
CA ARG A 83 3.98 8.00 2.36
C ARG A 83 3.43 7.62 3.72
N GLN A 84 2.81 8.59 4.42
CA GLN A 84 2.21 8.35 5.73
C GLN A 84 1.15 7.25 5.67
N PHE A 85 0.24 7.34 4.71
CA PHE A 85 -0.82 6.35 4.50
C PHE A 85 -0.24 4.93 4.32
N LEU A 86 0.77 4.78 3.47
CA LEU A 86 1.40 3.48 3.22
C LEU A 86 2.12 2.98 4.46
N THR A 87 2.89 3.82 5.14
CA THR A 87 3.58 3.41 6.38
C THR A 87 2.60 2.97 7.45
N GLU A 88 1.55 3.75 7.73
CA GLU A 88 0.51 3.40 8.72
C GLU A 88 -0.22 2.09 8.37
N ALA A 89 -0.41 1.79 7.09
CA ALA A 89 -1.02 0.54 6.67
C ALA A 89 -0.10 -0.68 6.93
N PHE A 90 1.21 -0.53 6.83
CA PHE A 90 2.18 -1.60 7.04
C PHE A 90 2.63 -1.75 8.51
N THR A 91 2.57 -0.68 9.31
CA THR A 91 3.02 -0.66 10.72
C THR A 91 2.50 -1.84 11.55
N PRO A 92 1.21 -2.21 11.56
CA PRO A 92 0.73 -3.30 12.42
C PRO A 92 1.38 -4.66 12.09
N LEU A 93 1.62 -4.91 10.81
CA LEU A 93 2.29 -6.14 10.38
C LEU A 93 3.77 -6.13 10.74
N ILE A 94 4.45 -5.00 10.51
CA ILE A 94 5.88 -4.81 10.81
C ILE A 94 6.14 -4.94 12.31
N ASP A 95 5.38 -4.24 13.16
CA ASP A 95 5.54 -4.24 14.62
C ASP A 95 5.43 -5.65 15.22
N ASP A 96 4.48 -6.46 14.72
CA ASP A 96 4.30 -7.82 15.18
C ASP A 96 5.40 -8.77 14.69
N LEU A 97 5.98 -8.52 13.50
CA LEU A 97 7.13 -9.28 13.00
C LEU A 97 8.43 -8.91 13.73
N GLU A 98 8.55 -7.67 14.20
CA GLU A 98 9.67 -7.21 15.03
C GLU A 98 9.62 -7.75 16.46
N ASN A 99 8.44 -8.12 16.95
CA ASN A 99 8.25 -8.63 18.30
C ASN A 99 7.72 -10.09 18.33
N PRO A 100 8.54 -11.07 17.92
CA PRO A 100 8.13 -12.49 17.84
C PRO A 100 7.85 -13.15 19.21
N GLN A 101 8.10 -12.46 20.33
CA GLN A 101 7.90 -12.96 21.70
C GLN A 101 6.56 -12.53 22.33
N ARG A 102 5.69 -11.81 21.59
CA ARG A 102 4.37 -11.39 22.11
C ARG A 102 3.50 -12.59 22.48
N SER A 103 2.99 -12.59 23.71
CA SER A 103 2.13 -13.65 24.23
C SER A 103 0.87 -13.82 23.35
N PRO A 104 0.17 -14.96 23.38
CA PRO A 104 -1.10 -15.14 22.65
C PRO A 104 -2.12 -14.01 22.92
N SER A 105 -2.10 -13.43 24.12
CA SER A 105 -2.93 -12.29 24.52
C SER A 105 -2.55 -11.00 23.80
N ASP A 106 -1.25 -10.75 23.61
CA ASP A 106 -0.78 -9.56 22.88
C ASP A 106 -1.08 -9.67 21.38
N ARG A 107 -1.02 -10.88 20.82
CA ARG A 107 -1.45 -11.13 19.43
C ARG A 107 -2.94 -10.87 19.22
N ALA A 108 -3.79 -11.16 20.21
CA ALA A 108 -5.22 -10.85 20.14
C ALA A 108 -5.48 -9.34 20.17
N VAL A 109 -4.72 -8.58 20.98
CA VAL A 109 -4.80 -7.11 21.04
C VAL A 109 -4.24 -6.46 19.77
N SER A 110 -3.10 -6.92 19.26
CA SER A 110 -2.57 -6.49 17.95
C SER A 110 -3.56 -6.80 16.82
N GLY A 111 -4.21 -7.97 16.85
CA GLY A 111 -5.25 -8.33 15.89
C GLY A 111 -6.45 -7.39 15.94
N ALA A 112 -6.91 -7.02 17.15
CA ALA A 112 -7.99 -6.05 17.34
C ALA A 112 -7.59 -4.64 16.87
N LEU A 113 -6.35 -4.20 17.13
CA LEU A 113 -5.84 -2.90 16.67
C LEU A 113 -5.65 -2.87 15.15
N THR A 114 -5.20 -3.97 14.55
CA THR A 114 -5.09 -4.12 13.09
C THR A 114 -6.46 -4.09 12.43
N ALA A 115 -7.45 -4.80 12.98
CA ALA A 115 -8.82 -4.77 12.47
C ALA A 115 -9.44 -3.37 12.59
N PHE A 116 -9.18 -2.66 13.69
CA PHE A 116 -9.62 -1.28 13.87
C PHE A 116 -8.96 -0.33 12.87
N ASN A 117 -7.65 -0.46 12.65
CA ASN A 117 -6.94 0.36 11.66
C ASN A 117 -7.39 0.03 10.23
N ALA A 118 -7.62 -1.25 9.92
CA ALA A 118 -8.18 -1.68 8.64
C ALA A 118 -9.57 -1.08 8.40
N ALA A 119 -10.43 -1.06 9.41
CA ALA A 119 -11.75 -0.42 9.33
C ALA A 119 -11.66 1.11 9.17
N ALA A 120 -10.75 1.78 9.89
CA ALA A 120 -10.53 3.22 9.75
C ALA A 120 -9.99 3.58 8.36
N VAL A 121 -9.08 2.76 7.84
CA VAL A 121 -8.56 2.83 6.48
C VAL A 121 -9.70 2.60 5.48
N GLU A 122 -10.51 1.54 5.63
CA GLU A 122 -11.69 1.23 4.80
C GLU A 122 -12.76 2.34 4.82
N GLU A 123 -12.99 2.98 5.96
CA GLU A 123 -13.91 4.12 6.07
C GLU A 123 -13.35 5.34 5.33
N ALA A 124 -12.05 5.64 5.50
CA ALA A 124 -11.37 6.69 4.75
C ALA A 124 -11.41 6.41 3.24
N TRP A 125 -11.26 5.14 2.83
CA TRP A 125 -11.41 4.69 1.44
C TRP A 125 -12.83 4.84 0.93
N THR A 126 -13.84 4.39 1.69
CA THR A 126 -15.25 4.49 1.32
C THR A 126 -15.65 5.95 1.12
N LYS A 127 -15.14 6.83 1.99
CA LYS A 127 -15.36 8.27 1.90
C LYS A 127 -14.65 8.89 0.69
N ALA A 128 -13.42 8.46 0.38
CA ALA A 128 -12.70 8.92 -0.81
C ALA A 128 -13.36 8.43 -2.11
N LEU A 129 -13.84 7.18 -2.13
CA LEU A 129 -14.55 6.59 -3.26
C LEU A 129 -15.93 7.23 -3.48
N ALA A 130 -16.66 7.55 -2.41
CA ALA A 130 -17.94 8.27 -2.49
C ALA A 130 -17.78 9.68 -3.09
N ARG A 131 -16.64 10.35 -2.88
CA ARG A 131 -16.35 11.64 -3.52
C ARG A 131 -16.17 11.53 -5.04
N ARG A 132 -15.72 10.37 -5.54
CA ARG A 132 -15.56 10.10 -6.98
C ARG A 132 -16.88 9.79 -7.69
N THR A 133 -17.90 9.31 -6.97
CA THR A 133 -19.25 9.05 -7.54
C THR A 133 -20.20 10.23 -7.43
N THR A 134 -19.94 11.19 -6.54
CA THR A 134 -20.84 12.32 -6.29
C THR A 134 -20.47 13.59 -7.07
N ASP A 135 -19.34 13.61 -7.78
CA ASP A 135 -18.96 14.74 -8.65
C ASP A 135 -18.25 14.28 -9.95
N PRO A 136 -19.01 13.84 -10.97
CA PRO A 136 -18.46 13.54 -12.29
C PRO A 136 -18.13 14.78 -13.14
N GLU A 137 -18.42 16.02 -12.70
CA GLU A 137 -18.23 17.24 -13.52
C GLU A 137 -17.29 18.32 -12.92
N GLY A 138 -16.97 18.30 -11.62
CA GLY A 138 -16.13 19.34 -10.99
C GLY A 138 -14.63 19.27 -11.27
N ALA A 139 -14.11 18.17 -11.83
CA ALA A 139 -12.66 17.95 -12.01
C ALA A 139 -12.10 18.41 -13.37
N ILE A 140 -12.94 18.81 -14.34
CA ILE A 140 -12.46 19.25 -15.66
C ILE A 140 -12.21 20.77 -15.69
N THR A 141 -12.88 21.57 -14.85
CA THR A 141 -12.80 23.04 -14.92
C THR A 141 -11.57 23.65 -14.24
N ALA A 142 -10.83 22.92 -13.40
CA ALA A 142 -9.59 23.42 -12.80
C ALA A 142 -8.32 23.10 -13.60
N ALA A 143 -8.36 22.11 -14.51
CA ALA A 143 -7.19 21.69 -15.29
C ALA A 143 -7.00 22.46 -16.61
N THR A 144 -8.02 23.19 -17.08
CA THR A 144 -7.96 23.97 -18.35
C THR A 144 -7.60 25.45 -18.14
N THR A 145 -7.29 25.90 -16.92
CA THR A 145 -6.91 27.31 -16.68
C THR A 145 -5.40 27.53 -16.55
N LEU A 146 -4.58 26.47 -16.57
CA LEU A 146 -3.12 26.55 -16.36
C LEU A 146 -2.27 26.31 -17.63
N LEU A 147 -2.88 26.08 -18.80
CA LEU A 147 -2.16 25.74 -20.04
C LEU A 147 -2.39 26.71 -21.22
N ASN A 148 -2.86 27.93 -20.98
CA ASN A 148 -3.02 28.92 -22.06
C ASN A 148 -2.68 30.37 -21.65
N TRP A 149 -1.43 30.64 -21.27
CA TRP A 149 -0.92 32.02 -21.39
C TRP A 149 0.50 32.05 -21.97
N PRO A 150 0.82 32.99 -22.89
CA PRO A 150 2.01 32.95 -23.74
C PRO A 150 3.24 33.55 -23.05
N PRO A 151 4.45 33.38 -23.64
CA PRO A 151 5.68 33.98 -23.13
C PRO A 151 5.68 35.51 -23.37
N PHE A 152 6.16 36.26 -22.37
CA PHE A 152 6.75 37.58 -22.56
C PHE A 152 8.27 37.45 -22.47
#